data_AF-A0A971Q5U3-F1
#
_entry.id   AF-A0A971Q5U3-F1
#
_cell.length_a   1.000
_cell.length_b   1.000
_cell.length_c   1.000
_cell.angle_alpha   90.00
_cell.angle_beta   90.00
_cell.angle_gamma   90.00
#
_symmetry.space_group_name_H-M   'P 1'
#
loop_
_entity.id
_entity.type
_entity.pdbx_description
1 polymer ?
#
loop_
_entity_poly.entity_id
_entity_poly.type
_entity_poly.pdbx_seq_one_letter_code
_entity_poly.pdbx_strand_id
1 'polypeptide(L)'
;TTYHIDPLRGKDENSGLQPGEAWRGPKPLSRLALAPGDRIEVSPGGFTETIRLTGSGTAEHPVEIHFAPGDYDFHPTDALKLPLHISNTNDGPYIPKSIGLLFDDIQHLNVRGNGANLYFHGKMIEVMVDRAENIDLSGLTFDYRRPSVSECTILTVDTDHADVLVHPDSHYAVEDEKLIWIGEGGDPRGWT
;
A
#
# COMPACT_ATOMS: atom_id res chain seq x y z
N THR A 1 9.50 -7.86 -21.87
CA THR A 1 8.43 -6.95 -22.34
C THR A 1 8.27 -5.81 -21.36
N THR A 2 7.91 -4.60 -21.81
CA THR A 2 7.66 -3.47 -20.89
C THR A 2 6.17 -3.15 -20.86
N TYR A 3 5.61 -3.07 -19.64
CA TYR A 3 4.23 -2.72 -19.37
C TYR A 3 4.16 -1.36 -18.66
N HIS A 4 3.10 -0.59 -18.90
CA HIS A 4 2.93 0.75 -18.36
C HIS A 4 1.60 0.90 -17.62
N ILE A 5 1.64 1.49 -16.43
CA ILE A 5 0.47 1.84 -15.63
C ILE A 5 0.51 3.35 -15.35
N ASP A 6 -0.60 4.02 -15.65
CA ASP A 6 -0.80 5.44 -15.38
C ASP A 6 -2.25 5.66 -14.88
N PRO A 7 -2.46 5.83 -13.57
CA PRO A 7 -3.81 5.95 -13.00
C PRO A 7 -4.56 7.22 -13.45
N LEU A 8 -3.83 8.24 -13.90
CA LEU A 8 -4.42 9.50 -14.34
C LEU A 8 -4.81 9.47 -15.82
N ARG A 9 -3.96 8.89 -16.68
CA ARG A 9 -4.09 8.98 -18.14
C ARG A 9 -4.45 7.65 -18.81
N GLY A 10 -4.20 6.53 -18.15
CA GLY A 10 -4.38 5.20 -18.70
C GLY A 10 -5.84 4.78 -18.86
N LYS A 11 -6.04 3.64 -19.55
CA LYS A 11 -7.33 2.94 -19.70
C LYS A 11 -7.09 1.45 -19.66
N ASP A 12 -7.94 0.70 -18.98
CA ASP A 12 -7.72 -0.75 -18.78
C ASP A 12 -7.99 -1.57 -20.04
N GLU A 13 -8.62 -0.98 -21.05
CA GLU A 13 -8.78 -1.58 -22.38
C GLU A 13 -7.53 -1.42 -23.26
N ASN A 14 -6.56 -0.60 -22.84
CA ASN A 14 -5.33 -0.41 -23.59
C ASN A 14 -4.43 -1.66 -23.56
N SER A 15 -3.44 -1.70 -24.45
CA SER A 15 -2.47 -2.81 -24.51
C SER A 15 -1.54 -2.87 -23.30
N GLY A 16 -1.24 -1.72 -22.68
CA GLY A 16 -0.22 -1.58 -21.64
C GLY A 16 1.21 -1.57 -22.17
N LEU A 17 1.43 -1.81 -23.47
CA LEU A 17 2.76 -2.07 -24.05
C LEU A 17 3.53 -0.80 -24.47
N GLN A 18 2.86 0.35 -24.43
CA GLN A 18 3.46 1.64 -24.74
C GLN A 18 3.00 2.69 -23.73
N PRO A 19 3.80 3.73 -23.44
CA PRO A 19 3.40 4.79 -22.50
C PRO A 19 2.08 5.48 -22.88
N GLY A 20 1.82 5.67 -24.19
CA GLY A 20 0.56 6.26 -24.68
C GLY A 20 -0.65 5.32 -24.61
N GLU A 21 -0.41 4.04 -24.33
CA GLU A 21 -1.41 2.98 -24.18
C GLU A 21 -1.29 2.32 -22.79
N ALA A 22 -0.95 3.09 -21.76
CA ALA A 22 -0.84 2.58 -20.40
C ALA A 22 -2.20 2.10 -19.86
N TRP A 23 -2.17 1.09 -18.98
CA TRP A 23 -3.34 0.72 -18.19
C TRP A 23 -3.65 1.78 -17.14
N ARG A 24 -4.92 1.88 -16.73
CA ARG A 24 -5.30 2.79 -15.64
C ARG A 24 -4.92 2.17 -14.31
N GLY A 25 -5.32 0.93 -14.09
CA GLY A 25 -5.05 0.18 -12.86
C GLY A 25 -4.13 -1.02 -13.09
N PRO A 26 -3.69 -1.66 -12.00
CA PRO A 26 -2.87 -2.88 -12.06
C PRO A 26 -3.66 -4.15 -12.40
N LYS A 27 -5.00 -4.11 -12.46
CA LYS A 27 -5.85 -5.27 -12.80
C LYS A 27 -5.30 -6.16 -13.93
N PRO A 28 -4.83 -5.63 -15.08
CA PRO A 28 -4.33 -6.48 -16.16
C PRO A 28 -3.10 -7.33 -15.78
N LEU A 29 -2.24 -6.86 -14.86
CA LEU A 29 -1.08 -7.61 -14.38
C LEU A 29 -1.46 -8.97 -13.77
N SER A 30 -2.63 -9.06 -13.14
CA SER A 30 -3.11 -10.30 -12.51
C SER A 30 -3.32 -11.46 -13.50
N ARG A 31 -3.40 -11.17 -14.81
CA ARG A 31 -3.58 -12.15 -15.88
C ARG A 31 -2.26 -12.58 -16.51
N LEU A 32 -1.15 -11.97 -16.10
CA LEU A 32 0.18 -12.23 -16.65
C LEU A 32 0.95 -13.13 -15.68
N ALA A 33 1.73 -14.05 -16.26
CA ALA A 33 2.89 -14.62 -15.59
C ALA A 33 4.11 -13.89 -16.16
N LEU A 34 4.76 -13.07 -15.35
CA LEU A 34 5.91 -12.26 -15.78
C LEU A 34 7.08 -13.18 -16.14
N ALA A 35 7.72 -12.89 -17.26
CA ALA A 35 8.85 -13.64 -17.78
C ALA A 35 10.19 -12.93 -17.48
N PRO A 36 11.34 -13.62 -17.61
CA PRO A 36 12.65 -13.00 -17.41
C PRO A 36 12.86 -11.76 -18.28
N GLY A 37 13.26 -10.66 -17.65
CA GLY A 37 13.45 -9.35 -18.28
C GLY A 37 12.16 -8.58 -18.58
N ASP A 38 11.00 -9.04 -18.10
CA ASP A 38 9.80 -8.21 -18.09
C ASP A 38 9.95 -7.02 -17.14
N ARG A 39 9.40 -5.88 -17.56
CA ARG A 39 9.48 -4.61 -16.84
C ARG A 39 8.12 -3.95 -16.72
N ILE A 40 7.85 -3.31 -15.60
CA ILE A 40 6.63 -2.57 -15.32
C ILE A 40 7.00 -1.14 -14.93
N GLU A 41 6.47 -0.16 -15.62
CA GLU A 41 6.60 1.27 -15.30
C GLU A 41 5.31 1.77 -14.67
N VAL A 42 5.38 2.32 -13.46
CA VAL A 42 4.22 2.78 -12.70
C VAL A 42 4.32 4.29 -12.48
N SER A 43 3.35 5.04 -13.00
CA SER A 43 3.25 6.49 -12.81
C SER A 43 2.56 6.84 -11.48
N PRO A 44 2.87 8.01 -10.88
CA PRO A 44 2.27 8.45 -9.62
C PRO A 44 0.75 8.65 -9.72
N GLY A 45 0.06 8.53 -8.58
CA GLY A 45 -1.38 8.74 -8.48
C GLY A 45 -2.08 7.73 -7.57
N GLY A 46 -3.41 7.72 -7.65
CA GLY A 46 -4.27 6.90 -6.78
C GLY A 46 -4.51 5.49 -7.30
N PHE A 47 -4.41 4.50 -6.42
CA PHE A 47 -4.65 3.09 -6.68
C PHE A 47 -5.69 2.56 -5.70
N THR A 48 -6.79 2.01 -6.20
CA THR A 48 -7.78 1.31 -5.36
C THR A 48 -7.56 -0.21 -5.33
N GLU A 49 -6.66 -0.72 -6.16
CA GLU A 49 -6.41 -2.14 -6.42
C GLU A 49 -5.00 -2.53 -5.97
N THR A 50 -4.82 -3.78 -5.59
CA THR A 50 -3.49 -4.34 -5.27
C THR A 50 -2.65 -4.45 -6.53
N ILE A 51 -1.39 -4.01 -6.47
CA ILE A 51 -0.38 -4.38 -7.46
C ILE A 51 0.10 -5.78 -7.13
N ARG A 52 -0.50 -6.79 -7.78
CA ARG A 52 -0.12 -8.20 -7.63
C ARG A 52 0.80 -8.63 -8.76
N LEU A 53 2.00 -9.13 -8.41
CA LEU A 53 2.99 -9.66 -9.34
C LEU A 53 3.19 -11.16 -9.11
N THR A 54 3.19 -11.92 -10.20
CA THR A 54 3.47 -13.37 -10.24
C THR A 54 4.28 -13.69 -11.49
N GLY A 55 5.04 -14.78 -11.49
CA GLY A 55 5.92 -15.15 -12.61
C GLY A 55 7.33 -15.44 -12.14
N SER A 56 8.34 -15.37 -13.00
CA SER A 56 9.72 -15.59 -12.56
C SER A 56 10.71 -14.91 -13.50
N GLY A 57 11.58 -14.10 -12.92
CA GLY A 57 12.82 -13.66 -13.54
C GLY A 57 13.95 -14.68 -13.39
N THR A 58 15.14 -14.30 -13.82
CA THR A 58 16.39 -15.01 -13.48
C THR A 58 17.40 -14.04 -12.89
N ALA A 59 18.54 -14.54 -12.41
CA ALA A 59 19.62 -13.70 -11.91
C ALA A 59 20.15 -12.72 -12.98
N GLU A 60 20.25 -13.16 -14.23
CA GLU A 60 20.72 -12.36 -15.37
C GLU A 60 19.63 -11.44 -15.92
N HIS A 61 18.37 -11.86 -15.80
CA HIS A 61 17.21 -11.18 -16.37
C HIS A 61 16.07 -11.12 -15.33
N PRO A 62 16.24 -10.34 -14.25
CA PRO A 62 15.20 -10.19 -13.25
C PRO A 62 13.96 -9.55 -13.87
N VAL A 63 12.80 -9.78 -13.25
CA VAL A 63 11.62 -8.96 -13.49
C VAL A 63 11.83 -7.63 -12.77
N GLU A 64 11.46 -6.53 -13.41
CA GLU A 64 11.63 -5.19 -12.85
C GLU A 64 10.29 -4.46 -12.71
N ILE A 65 10.06 -3.80 -11.58
CA ILE A 65 8.99 -2.81 -11.42
C ILE A 65 9.59 -1.49 -10.96
N HIS A 66 9.27 -0.43 -11.68
CA HIS A 66 9.84 0.89 -11.54
C HIS A 66 8.73 1.87 -11.23
N PHE A 67 8.79 2.47 -10.06
CA PHE A 67 7.95 3.61 -9.70
C PHE A 67 8.69 4.87 -10.14
N ALA A 68 8.00 5.72 -10.89
CA ALA A 68 8.49 7.05 -11.17
C ALA A 68 8.52 7.91 -9.88
N PRO A 69 9.33 8.97 -9.81
CA PRO A 69 9.31 9.87 -8.66
C PRO A 69 7.93 10.52 -8.48
N GLY A 70 7.42 10.53 -7.25
CA GLY A 70 6.14 11.15 -6.93
C GLY A 70 5.34 10.42 -5.85
N ASP A 71 4.11 10.88 -5.63
CA ASP A 71 3.23 10.37 -4.58
C ASP A 71 2.25 9.34 -5.14
N TYR A 72 2.09 8.25 -4.39
CA TYR A 72 1.24 7.11 -4.72
C TYR A 72 0.28 6.88 -3.56
N ASP A 73 -1.02 7.03 -3.80
CA ASP A 73 -2.06 6.90 -2.78
C ASP A 73 -2.78 5.56 -2.95
N PHE A 74 -2.57 4.62 -2.01
CA PHE A 74 -3.18 3.29 -2.01
C PHE A 74 -4.40 3.24 -1.12
N HIS A 75 -5.54 2.81 -1.68
CA HIS A 75 -6.82 2.72 -1.00
C HIS A 75 -7.33 1.27 -0.88
N PRO A 76 -8.06 0.92 0.19
CA PRO A 76 -8.52 -0.45 0.45
C PRO A 76 -9.81 -0.83 -0.29
N THR A 77 -10.34 0.06 -1.14
CA THR A 77 -11.66 -0.06 -1.76
C THR A 77 -11.80 -1.32 -2.61
N ASP A 78 -10.88 -1.53 -3.56
CA ASP A 78 -10.86 -2.67 -4.49
C ASP A 78 -9.61 -3.54 -4.30
N ALA A 79 -8.88 -3.31 -3.20
CA ALA A 79 -7.66 -4.05 -2.87
C ALA A 79 -8.01 -5.51 -2.58
N LEU A 80 -7.12 -6.43 -2.97
CA LEU A 80 -7.18 -7.82 -2.56
C LEU A 80 -7.14 -7.90 -1.03
N LYS A 81 -8.07 -8.68 -0.47
CA LYS A 81 -8.17 -8.92 0.98
C LYS A 81 -8.01 -10.40 1.26
N LEU A 82 -7.04 -10.75 2.09
CA LEU A 82 -6.76 -12.14 2.47
C LEU A 82 -6.79 -12.30 3.99
N PRO A 83 -7.34 -13.41 4.53
CA PRO A 83 -7.06 -13.80 5.90
C PRO A 83 -5.59 -14.20 5.99
N LEU A 84 -4.83 -13.50 6.81
CA LEU A 84 -3.38 -13.70 6.93
C LEU A 84 -3.03 -14.17 8.33
N HIS A 85 -2.09 -15.09 8.44
CA HIS A 85 -1.57 -15.59 9.72
C HIS A 85 -0.16 -15.02 9.94
N ILE A 86 -0.09 -13.75 10.33
CA ILE A 86 1.18 -13.06 10.58
C ILE A 86 1.55 -13.24 12.06
N SER A 87 2.72 -13.82 12.35
CA SER A 87 3.17 -13.97 13.74
C SER A 87 3.38 -12.60 14.41
N ASN A 88 3.17 -12.52 15.72
CA ASN A 88 3.45 -11.37 16.60
C ASN A 88 2.61 -10.09 16.40
N THR A 89 2.07 -9.80 15.21
CA THR A 89 1.48 -8.48 14.90
C THR A 89 0.02 -8.56 14.41
N ASN A 90 -0.59 -9.74 14.48
CA ASN A 90 -1.90 -9.98 13.89
C ASN A 90 -3.02 -10.02 14.94
N ASP A 91 -3.85 -8.99 14.93
CA ASP A 91 -5.03 -8.80 15.78
C ASP A 91 -6.25 -9.64 15.36
N GLY A 92 -6.21 -10.28 14.18
CA GLY A 92 -7.34 -11.03 13.65
C GLY A 92 -6.93 -11.92 12.47
N PRO A 93 -6.45 -13.17 12.72
CA PRO A 93 -5.91 -14.02 11.66
C PRO A 93 -6.94 -14.45 10.60
N TYR A 94 -8.20 -14.49 10.99
CA TYR A 94 -9.31 -14.84 10.09
C TYR A 94 -10.00 -13.61 9.49
N ILE A 95 -9.62 -12.40 9.91
CA ILE A 95 -10.16 -11.15 9.37
C ILE A 95 -9.37 -10.78 8.13
N PRO A 96 -9.99 -10.65 6.94
CA PRO A 96 -9.29 -10.29 5.73
C PRO A 96 -8.62 -8.92 5.84
N LYS A 97 -7.33 -8.84 5.48
CA LYS A 97 -6.54 -7.61 5.46
C LYS A 97 -6.30 -7.19 4.02
N SER A 98 -6.54 -5.91 3.71
CA SER A 98 -6.26 -5.31 2.41
C SER A 98 -4.75 -5.25 2.17
N ILE A 99 -4.31 -5.43 0.92
CA ILE A 99 -2.87 -5.46 0.57
C ILE A 99 -2.59 -4.44 -0.54
N GLY A 100 -1.56 -3.61 -0.40
CA GLY A 100 -1.13 -2.68 -1.43
C GLY A 100 -0.29 -3.35 -2.53
N LEU A 101 0.87 -3.87 -2.14
CA LEU A 101 1.77 -4.62 -3.01
C LEU A 101 1.78 -6.10 -2.62
N LEU A 102 1.51 -6.99 -3.56
CA LEU A 102 1.56 -8.44 -3.35
C LEU A 102 2.52 -9.09 -4.35
N PHE A 103 3.60 -9.68 -3.84
CA PHE A 103 4.55 -10.47 -4.61
C PHE A 103 4.30 -11.94 -4.28
N ASP A 104 3.66 -12.65 -5.21
CA ASP A 104 3.06 -13.95 -4.99
C ASP A 104 3.52 -14.95 -6.05
N ASP A 105 4.20 -16.02 -5.61
CA ASP A 105 4.78 -17.04 -6.49
C ASP A 105 5.68 -16.38 -7.54
N ILE A 106 6.68 -15.63 -7.06
CA ILE A 106 7.60 -14.86 -7.89
C ILE A 106 9.06 -14.99 -7.46
N GLN A 107 9.95 -15.14 -8.44
CA GLN A 107 11.40 -15.21 -8.22
C GLN A 107 12.14 -14.13 -9.00
N HIS A 108 13.25 -13.62 -8.44
CA HIS A 108 14.12 -12.62 -9.07
C HIS A 108 13.36 -11.36 -9.49
N LEU A 109 12.83 -10.64 -8.50
CA LEU A 109 12.09 -9.39 -8.69
C LEU A 109 12.86 -8.22 -8.10
N ASN A 110 13.07 -7.19 -8.92
CA ASN A 110 13.62 -5.91 -8.50
C ASN A 110 12.53 -4.83 -8.49
N VAL A 111 12.29 -4.24 -7.33
CA VAL A 111 11.35 -3.13 -7.12
C VAL A 111 12.14 -1.85 -6.87
N ARG A 112 11.97 -0.86 -7.74
CA ARG A 112 12.73 0.40 -7.74
C ARG A 112 11.82 1.59 -7.55
N GLY A 113 11.97 2.26 -6.41
CA GLY A 113 11.14 3.40 -6.04
C GLY A 113 11.58 4.76 -6.60
N ASN A 114 12.86 4.98 -6.89
CA ASN A 114 13.39 6.23 -7.48
C ASN A 114 12.79 7.55 -6.93
N GLY A 115 12.49 7.63 -5.63
CA GLY A 115 11.82 8.80 -5.03
C GLY A 115 10.30 8.73 -4.99
N ALA A 116 9.74 7.51 -5.01
CA ALA A 116 8.33 7.26 -4.83
C ALA A 116 7.94 7.22 -3.34
N ASN A 117 6.94 8.00 -2.99
CA ASN A 117 6.32 8.03 -1.67
C ASN A 117 4.99 7.28 -1.75
N LEU A 118 4.89 6.14 -1.07
CA LEU A 118 3.71 5.31 -1.03
C LEU A 118 2.92 5.62 0.23
N TYR A 119 1.80 6.33 0.06
CA TYR A 119 0.86 6.68 1.10
C TYR A 119 -0.28 5.67 1.14
N PHE A 120 -0.58 5.16 2.33
CA PHE A 120 -1.67 4.21 2.55
C PHE A 120 -2.84 4.87 3.27
N HIS A 121 -4.04 4.47 2.86
CA HIS A 121 -5.30 4.93 3.41
C HIS A 121 -5.98 3.80 4.19
N GLY A 122 -6.39 4.08 5.43
CA GLY A 122 -6.94 3.07 6.35
C GLY A 122 -5.99 1.88 6.62
N LYS A 123 -6.52 0.78 7.16
CA LYS A 123 -5.72 -0.43 7.48
C LYS A 123 -5.36 -1.23 6.21
N MET A 124 -4.08 -1.24 5.84
CA MET A 124 -3.55 -2.05 4.73
C MET A 124 -2.22 -2.69 5.11
N ILE A 125 -1.94 -3.87 4.55
CA ILE A 125 -0.58 -4.41 4.46
C ILE A 125 0.11 -3.69 3.32
N GLU A 126 1.21 -3.01 3.58
CA GLU A 126 1.93 -2.22 2.57
C GLU A 126 2.54 -3.14 1.51
N VAL A 127 3.26 -4.17 1.97
CA VAL A 127 3.92 -5.17 1.12
C VAL A 127 3.73 -6.56 1.72
N MET A 128 3.24 -7.49 0.91
CA MET A 128 3.22 -8.92 1.21
C MET A 128 4.11 -9.67 0.22
N VAL A 129 5.03 -10.47 0.76
CA VAL A 129 5.92 -11.35 0.00
C VAL A 129 5.58 -12.78 0.39
N ASP A 130 5.08 -13.57 -0.57
CA ASP A 130 4.57 -14.91 -0.32
C ASP A 130 5.00 -15.87 -1.43
N ARG A 131 5.48 -17.06 -1.06
CA ARG A 131 6.09 -18.04 -1.99
C ARG A 131 7.08 -17.40 -2.98
N ALA A 132 7.91 -16.48 -2.50
CA ALA A 132 8.79 -15.70 -3.35
C ALA A 132 10.26 -15.81 -2.94
N GLU A 133 11.17 -15.63 -3.90
CA GLU A 133 12.62 -15.77 -3.70
C GLU A 133 13.39 -14.67 -4.45
N ASN A 134 14.51 -14.20 -3.89
CA ASN A 134 15.38 -13.20 -4.51
C ASN A 134 14.63 -11.91 -4.88
N ILE A 135 14.00 -11.30 -3.88
CA ILE A 135 13.21 -10.07 -4.00
C ILE A 135 14.02 -8.91 -3.43
N ASP A 136 14.22 -7.87 -4.23
CA ASP A 136 14.96 -6.67 -3.84
C ASP A 136 14.06 -5.44 -3.96
N LEU A 137 13.83 -4.75 -2.84
CA LEU A 137 13.04 -3.53 -2.77
C LEU A 137 13.95 -2.39 -2.35
N SER A 138 14.04 -1.33 -3.16
CA SER A 138 14.84 -0.16 -2.80
C SER A 138 14.25 1.16 -3.31
N GLY A 139 14.56 2.24 -2.60
CA GLY A 139 14.20 3.60 -2.99
C GLY A 139 12.72 3.96 -2.85
N LEU A 140 11.95 3.17 -2.10
CA LEU A 140 10.56 3.42 -1.73
C LEU A 140 10.50 4.02 -0.33
N THR A 141 9.56 4.94 -0.11
CA THR A 141 9.15 5.41 1.22
C THR A 141 7.71 5.01 1.46
N PHE A 142 7.38 4.64 2.70
CA PHE A 142 6.05 4.19 3.10
C PHE A 142 5.55 5.09 4.22
N ASP A 143 4.32 5.56 4.12
CA ASP A 143 3.67 6.38 5.15
C ASP A 143 2.14 6.24 5.08
N TYR A 144 1.42 6.79 6.04
CA TYR A 144 -0.04 6.83 6.07
C TYR A 144 -0.55 8.27 5.99
N ARG A 145 -1.60 8.53 5.20
CA ARG A 145 -2.23 9.86 5.19
C ARG A 145 -2.87 10.23 6.53
N ARG A 146 -3.33 9.22 7.27
CA ARG A 146 -3.71 9.34 8.68
C ARG A 146 -2.98 8.23 9.45
N PRO A 147 -2.05 8.56 10.36
CA PRO A 147 -1.28 7.57 11.11
C PRO A 147 -2.17 6.55 11.85
N SER A 148 -1.73 5.32 12.07
CA SER A 148 -2.56 4.33 12.79
C SER A 148 -2.75 4.63 14.28
N VAL A 149 -1.93 5.54 14.82
CA VAL A 149 -1.98 5.98 16.22
C VAL A 149 -2.28 7.47 16.30
N SER A 150 -2.86 7.89 17.42
CA SER A 150 -3.02 9.30 17.74
C SER A 150 -1.99 9.72 18.76
N GLU A 151 -1.49 10.94 18.64
CA GLU A 151 -0.51 11.50 19.55
C GLU A 151 -1.07 12.71 20.29
N CYS A 152 -0.63 12.89 21.54
CA CYS A 152 -0.93 14.08 22.32
C CYS A 152 0.27 14.45 23.20
N THR A 153 0.38 15.73 23.52
CA THR A 153 1.36 16.26 24.48
C THR A 153 0.69 16.39 25.84
N ILE A 154 1.31 15.83 26.88
CA ILE A 154 0.88 16.05 28.26
C ILE A 154 1.29 17.45 28.69
N LEU A 155 0.33 18.28 29.10
CA LEU A 155 0.59 19.64 29.56
C LEU A 155 0.75 19.68 31.08
N THR A 156 -0.14 19.00 31.80
CA THR A 156 -0.19 18.95 33.25
C THR A 156 -0.62 17.55 33.70
N VAL A 157 -0.25 17.17 34.92
CA VAL A 157 -0.68 15.93 35.57
C VAL A 157 -1.07 16.27 37.00
N ASP A 158 -2.27 15.86 37.41
CA ASP A 158 -2.75 15.90 38.79
C ASP A 158 -2.98 14.46 39.30
N THR A 159 -3.66 14.33 40.44
CA THR A 159 -3.84 13.09 41.19
C THR A 159 -4.68 12.06 40.42
N ASP A 160 -5.66 12.52 39.65
CA ASP A 160 -6.64 11.67 38.96
C ASP A 160 -6.86 12.03 37.48
N HIS A 161 -6.16 13.03 36.95
CA HIS A 161 -6.29 13.47 35.56
C HIS A 161 -5.01 14.08 35.00
N ALA A 162 -5.02 14.30 33.68
CA ALA A 162 -4.01 15.04 32.95
C ALA A 162 -4.66 15.92 31.90
N ASP A 163 -4.19 17.16 31.73
CA ASP A 163 -4.55 17.98 30.59
C ASP A 163 -3.63 17.63 29.42
N VAL A 164 -4.23 17.36 28.26
CA VAL A 164 -3.50 16.96 27.06
C VAL A 164 -3.82 17.87 25.88
N LEU A 165 -2.80 18.15 25.07
CA LEU A 165 -2.96 18.79 23.77
C LEU A 165 -2.85 17.72 22.69
N VAL A 166 -3.97 17.38 22.05
CA VAL A 166 -3.99 16.44 20.93
C VAL A 166 -3.27 17.05 19.73
N HIS A 167 -2.43 16.25 19.05
CA HIS A 167 -1.73 16.69 17.85
C HIS A 167 -2.73 17.11 16.76
N PRO A 168 -2.50 18.20 15.98
CA PRO A 168 -3.46 18.67 14.97
C PRO A 168 -3.89 17.62 13.93
N ASP A 169 -3.00 16.67 13.62
CA ASP A 169 -3.29 15.59 12.66
C ASP A 169 -4.03 14.39 13.30
N SER A 170 -4.26 14.42 14.61
CA SER A 170 -5.05 13.42 15.33
C SER A 170 -6.47 13.91 15.55
N HIS A 171 -7.43 13.17 15.01
CA HIS A 171 -8.86 13.49 15.14
C HIS A 171 -9.51 12.72 16.29
N TYR A 172 -10.41 13.36 17.03
CA TYR A 172 -11.10 12.76 18.16
C TYR A 172 -12.48 13.38 18.41
N ALA A 173 -13.30 12.67 19.18
CA ALA A 173 -14.54 13.15 19.79
C ALA A 173 -14.56 12.79 21.29
N VAL A 174 -15.36 13.51 22.06
CA VAL A 174 -15.68 13.16 23.45
C VAL A 174 -17.18 12.92 23.53
N GLU A 175 -17.57 11.67 23.75
CA GLU A 175 -18.95 11.22 23.76
C GLU A 175 -19.15 10.31 24.97
N ASP A 176 -20.26 10.49 25.71
CA ASP A 176 -20.58 9.70 26.91
C ASP A 176 -19.39 9.55 27.87
N GLU A 177 -18.70 10.67 28.15
CA GLU A 177 -17.53 10.76 29.03
C GLU A 177 -16.32 9.92 28.57
N LYS A 178 -16.26 9.53 27.29
CA LYS A 178 -15.16 8.77 26.69
C LYS A 178 -14.48 9.54 25.56
N LEU A 179 -13.16 9.43 25.50
CA LEU A 179 -12.37 9.85 24.35
C LEU A 179 -12.46 8.79 23.24
N ILE A 180 -12.90 9.21 22.05
CA ILE A 180 -12.98 8.37 20.85
C ILE A 180 -12.00 8.90 19.82
N TRP A 181 -11.06 8.06 19.37
CA TRP A 181 -10.15 8.40 18.27
C TRP A 181 -10.83 8.19 16.93
N ILE A 182 -10.79 9.20 16.07
CA ILE A 182 -11.44 9.17 14.77
C ILE A 182 -10.39 8.81 13.71
N GLY A 183 -10.74 7.82 12.89
CA GLY A 183 -9.94 7.39 11.76
C GLY A 183 -10.15 8.22 10.51
N GLU A 184 -9.47 7.83 9.45
CA GLU A 184 -9.66 8.46 8.14
C GLU A 184 -11.12 8.35 7.67
N GLY A 185 -11.63 9.39 7.00
CA GLY A 185 -13.02 9.43 6.52
C GLY A 185 -14.06 9.69 7.60
N GLY A 186 -13.65 10.01 8.84
CA GLY A 186 -14.56 10.32 9.94
C GLY A 186 -15.16 9.09 10.62
N ASP A 187 -14.63 7.89 10.37
CA ASP A 187 -15.11 6.67 11.01
C ASP A 187 -14.57 6.56 12.45
N PRO A 188 -15.43 6.63 13.48
CA PRO A 188 -15.03 6.46 14.89
C PRO A 188 -14.56 5.02 15.20
N ARG A 189 -14.72 4.08 14.27
CA ARG A 189 -14.24 2.70 14.32
C ARG A 189 -13.23 2.38 13.23
N GLY A 190 -12.75 3.39 12.49
CA GLY A 190 -11.84 3.19 11.34
C GLY A 190 -10.51 2.50 11.69
N TRP A 191 -10.24 2.32 12.98
CA TRP A 191 -9.08 1.60 13.50
C TRP A 191 -9.40 0.36 14.36
N THR A 192 -10.66 -0.07 14.47
CA THR A 192 -11.04 -1.38 15.08
C THR A 192 -11.37 -2.39 14.01
#